data_AF-A0A8T5BPV0-F1
#
_entry.id   AF-A0A8T5BPV0-F1
#
_cell.length_a   1.000
_cell.length_b   1.000
_cell.length_c   1.000
_cell.angle_alpha   90.00
_cell.angle_beta   90.00
_cell.angle_gamma   90.00
#
_symmetry.space_group_name_H-M   'P 1'
#
loop_
_entity.id
_entity.type
_entity.pdbx_description
1 polymer ?
#
loop_
_entity_poly.entity_id
_entity_poly.type
_entity_poly.pdbx_seq_one_letter_code
_entity_poly.pdbx_strand_id
1 'polypeptide(L)'
;MKDAVEAINESIKLLDETLQNLKDKKSLEFNLWKVTLELDYAALALSLFNNLIDFNPNLNNNFLTDSIEETLIKAQNLLKEVLKLIDKEPKTAYEKIKQVIKLIRKVRKTS
;
A
#
# COMPACT_ATOMS: atom_id res chain seq x y z
N MET A 1 -16.82 -0.89 3.98
CA MET A 1 -15.59 -1.73 4.03
C MET A 1 -15.36 -2.55 2.77
N LYS A 2 -16.39 -3.11 2.12
CA LYS A 2 -16.24 -3.85 0.86
C LYS A 2 -15.38 -3.11 -0.18
N ASP A 3 -15.63 -1.82 -0.38
CA ASP A 3 -14.89 -1.01 -1.37
C ASP A 3 -13.41 -0.80 -0.99
N ALA A 4 -13.08 -0.73 0.31
CA ALA A 4 -11.69 -0.65 0.77
C ALA A 4 -10.94 -1.98 0.56
N VAL A 5 -11.62 -3.11 0.78
CA VAL A 5 -11.08 -4.44 0.53
C VAL A 5 -10.83 -4.67 -0.97
N GLU A 6 -11.75 -4.23 -1.82
CA GLU A 6 -11.59 -4.30 -3.28
C GLU A 6 -10.37 -3.48 -3.74
N ALA A 7 -10.22 -2.25 -3.26
CA ALA A 7 -9.06 -1.41 -3.59
C ALA A 7 -7.73 -2.00 -3.11
N ILE A 8 -7.70 -2.64 -1.93
CA ILE A 8 -6.49 -3.35 -1.43
C ILE A 8 -6.18 -4.57 -2.30
N ASN A 9 -7.18 -5.35 -2.71
CA ASN A 9 -6.98 -6.50 -3.60
C ASN A 9 -6.47 -6.07 -4.97
N GLU A 10 -7.02 -5.00 -5.55
CA GLU A 10 -6.54 -4.46 -6.82
C GLU A 10 -5.10 -3.95 -6.69
N SER A 11 -4.76 -3.30 -5.57
CA SER A 11 -3.39 -2.89 -5.26
C SER A 11 -2.42 -4.07 -5.22
N ILE A 12 -2.80 -5.20 -4.61
CA ILE A 12 -1.98 -6.42 -4.58
C ILE A 12 -1.75 -6.95 -6.00
N LYS A 13 -2.81 -7.01 -6.81
CA LYS A 13 -2.73 -7.47 -8.21
C LYS A 13 -1.82 -6.58 -9.05
N LEU A 14 -1.95 -5.26 -8.94
CA LEU A 14 -1.08 -4.30 -9.62
C LEU A 14 0.39 -4.46 -9.20
N LEU A 15 0.65 -4.74 -7.92
CA LEU A 15 2.01 -5.05 -7.45
C LEU A 15 2.55 -6.36 -8.06
N ASP A 16 1.72 -7.40 -8.19
CA ASP A 16 2.09 -8.65 -8.86
C ASP A 16 2.43 -8.43 -10.34
N GLU A 17 1.59 -7.68 -11.07
CA GLU A 17 1.85 -7.32 -12.48
C GLU A 17 3.14 -6.50 -12.64
N THR A 18 3.41 -5.62 -11.66
CA THR A 18 4.61 -4.79 -11.63
C THR A 18 5.87 -5.62 -11.36
N LEU A 19 5.81 -6.58 -10.44
CA LEU A 19 6.91 -7.50 -10.15
C LEU A 19 7.28 -8.35 -11.38
N GLN A 20 6.29 -8.77 -12.17
CA GLN A 20 6.52 -9.50 -13.42
C GLN A 20 7.20 -8.64 -14.51
N ASN A 21 7.02 -7.32 -14.46
CA ASN A 21 7.45 -6.39 -15.52
C ASN A 21 8.38 -5.27 -15.03
N LEU A 22 9.26 -5.56 -14.06
CA LEU A 22 10.16 -4.56 -13.46
C LEU A 22 11.07 -3.80 -14.44
N LYS A 23 11.33 -4.36 -15.63
CA LYS A 23 12.21 -3.75 -16.64
C LYS A 23 11.54 -2.61 -17.42
N ASP A 24 10.21 -2.56 -17.46
CA ASP A 24 9.48 -1.47 -18.11
C ASP A 24 9.25 -0.34 -17.12
N LYS A 25 10.12 0.68 -17.18
CA LYS A 25 10.04 1.85 -16.30
C LYS A 25 8.72 2.62 -16.39
N LYS A 26 8.12 2.73 -17.57
CA LYS A 26 6.85 3.47 -17.75
C LYS A 26 5.69 2.71 -17.13
N SER A 27 5.63 1.40 -17.38
CA SER A 27 4.64 0.52 -16.76
C SER A 27 4.80 0.49 -15.23
N LEU A 28 6.04 0.38 -14.74
CA LEU A 28 6.38 0.45 -13.32
C LEU A 28 5.85 1.75 -12.70
N GLU A 29 6.20 2.91 -13.25
CA GLU A 29 5.77 4.20 -12.70
C GLU A 29 4.24 4.32 -12.66
N PHE A 30 3.57 3.95 -13.76
CA PHE A 30 2.13 4.02 -13.91
C PHE A 30 1.39 3.09 -12.93
N ASN A 31 1.84 1.85 -12.80
CA ASN A 31 1.24 0.89 -11.88
C ASN A 31 1.46 1.30 -10.42
N LEU A 32 2.67 1.75 -10.06
CA LEU A 32 2.91 2.27 -8.71
C LEU A 32 2.10 3.52 -8.42
N TRP A 33 1.81 4.36 -9.42
CA TRP A 33 0.88 5.48 -9.26
C TRP A 33 -0.55 5.00 -9.00
N LYS A 34 -1.05 4.02 -9.77
CA LYS A 34 -2.38 3.42 -9.53
C LYS A 34 -2.48 2.81 -8.13
N VAL A 35 -1.48 2.02 -7.72
CA VAL A 35 -1.46 1.44 -6.37
C VAL A 35 -1.57 2.52 -5.31
N THR A 36 -0.85 3.64 -5.45
CA THR A 36 -0.97 4.72 -4.45
C THR A 36 -2.36 5.33 -4.39
N LEU A 37 -3.06 5.45 -5.52
CA LEU A 37 -4.44 5.98 -5.55
C LEU A 37 -5.43 5.03 -4.89
N GLU A 38 -5.38 3.75 -5.23
CA GLU A 38 -6.25 2.72 -4.64
C GLU A 38 -6.06 2.64 -3.12
N LEU A 39 -4.81 2.70 -2.65
CA LEU A 39 -4.52 2.69 -1.23
C LEU A 39 -4.90 4.00 -0.53
N ASP A 40 -4.77 5.16 -1.19
CA ASP A 40 -5.26 6.44 -0.63
C ASP A 40 -6.79 6.40 -0.47
N TYR A 41 -7.52 5.81 -1.43
CA TYR A 41 -8.95 5.56 -1.33
C TYR A 41 -9.29 4.59 -0.19
N ALA A 42 -8.61 3.43 -0.12
CA ALA A 42 -8.82 2.46 0.95
C ALA A 42 -8.55 3.06 2.34
N ALA A 43 -7.50 3.87 2.47
CA ALA A 43 -7.16 4.55 3.71
C ALA A 43 -8.24 5.57 4.11
N LEU A 44 -8.76 6.34 3.15
CA LEU A 44 -9.85 7.29 3.40
C LEU A 44 -11.12 6.58 3.86
N ALA A 45 -11.54 5.54 3.13
CA ALA A 45 -12.70 4.73 3.50
C ALA A 45 -12.54 4.15 4.91
N LEU A 46 -11.39 3.53 5.20
CA LEU A 46 -11.11 2.94 6.50
C LEU A 46 -11.13 3.99 7.63
N SER A 47 -10.60 5.18 7.36
CA SER A 47 -10.60 6.30 8.31
C SER A 47 -12.01 6.78 8.62
N LEU A 48 -12.85 6.96 7.61
CA LEU A 48 -14.24 7.40 7.78
C LEU A 48 -15.07 6.36 8.55
N PHE A 49 -14.96 5.07 8.20
CA PHE A 49 -15.75 4.02 8.85
C PHE A 49 -15.34 3.75 10.30
N ASN A 50 -14.10 4.08 10.69
CA ASN A 50 -13.57 3.77 12.02
C ASN A 50 -13.21 5.02 12.85
N ASN A 51 -13.66 6.20 12.43
CA ASN A 51 -13.40 7.48 13.08
C ASN A 51 -11.90 7.74 13.34
N LEU A 52 -11.06 7.52 12.31
CA LEU A 52 -9.60 7.68 12.38
C LEU A 52 -9.12 8.99 11.72
N ILE A 53 -9.96 10.02 11.65
CA ILE A 53 -9.66 11.27 10.95
C ILE A 53 -8.50 12.01 11.64
N ASP A 54 -8.51 12.04 12.97
CA ASP A 54 -7.47 12.68 13.79
C ASP A 54 -6.33 11.72 14.18
N PHE A 55 -6.39 10.48 13.70
CA PHE A 55 -5.38 9.49 14.04
C PHE A 55 -4.12 9.71 13.20
N ASN A 56 -3.01 10.04 13.88
CA ASN A 56 -1.71 10.20 13.26
C ASN A 56 -0.95 8.85 13.24
N PRO A 57 -0.84 8.17 12.10
CA PRO A 57 -0.25 6.84 12.03
C PRO A 57 1.25 6.89 12.28
N ASN A 58 1.79 5.90 12.98
CA ASN A 58 3.23 5.79 13.08
C ASN A 58 3.84 5.31 11.75
N LEU A 59 4.52 6.24 11.06
CA LEU A 59 5.21 5.96 9.79
C LEU A 59 6.71 5.72 9.96
N ASN A 60 7.20 5.60 11.20
CA ASN A 60 8.59 5.27 11.48
C ASN A 60 8.79 3.79 11.23
N ASN A 61 9.29 3.50 10.05
CA ASN A 61 9.82 2.20 9.74
C ASN A 61 11.15 2.37 9.05
N ASN A 62 12.18 1.75 9.63
CA ASN A 62 13.44 1.44 8.96
C ASN A 62 13.19 0.38 7.88
N PHE A 63 12.43 0.75 6.85
CA PHE A 63 12.32 -0.03 5.64
C PHE A 63 13.49 0.29 4.72
N LEU A 64 14.69 0.03 5.23
CA LEU A 64 15.84 -0.20 4.38
C LEU A 64 15.53 -1.48 3.61
N THR A 65 15.60 -1.37 2.30
CA THR A 65 15.38 -2.43 1.32
C THR A 65 16.43 -2.17 0.26
N ASP A 66 17.10 -3.22 -0.18
CA ASP A 66 18.31 -3.12 -1.00
C ASP A 66 17.94 -3.01 -2.49
N SER A 67 16.69 -3.31 -2.84
CA SER A 67 16.17 -3.21 -4.20
C SER A 67 14.71 -2.76 -4.30
N ILE A 68 14.30 -2.33 -5.51
CA ILE A 68 12.91 -2.04 -5.85
C ILE A 68 12.04 -3.30 -5.65
N GLU A 69 12.52 -4.45 -6.12
CA GLU A 69 11.82 -5.74 -6.02
C GLU A 69 11.50 -6.10 -4.57
N GLU A 70 12.49 -6.05 -3.67
CA GLU A 70 12.29 -6.28 -2.24
C GLU A 70 11.27 -5.31 -1.64
N THR A 71 11.29 -4.05 -2.07
CA THR A 71 10.33 -3.04 -1.61
C THR A 71 8.91 -3.41 -2.03
N LEU A 72 8.71 -3.88 -3.26
CA LEU A 72 7.39 -4.27 -3.78
C LEU A 72 6.89 -5.56 -3.13
N ILE A 73 7.74 -6.56 -2.93
CA ILE A 73 7.38 -7.79 -2.20
C ILE A 73 6.95 -7.44 -0.77
N LYS A 74 7.70 -6.56 -0.10
CA LYS A 74 7.36 -6.11 1.26
C LYS A 74 6.05 -5.33 1.31
N ALA A 75 5.82 -4.44 0.34
CA ALA A 75 4.55 -3.74 0.19
C ALA A 75 3.39 -4.73 0.02
N GLN A 76 3.56 -5.75 -0.82
CA GLN A 76 2.55 -6.78 -1.06
C GLN A 76 2.24 -7.58 0.23
N ASN A 77 3.26 -8.00 0.97
CA ASN A 77 3.09 -8.72 2.24
C ASN A 77 2.34 -7.88 3.28
N LEU A 78 2.68 -6.59 3.39
CA LEU A 78 1.96 -5.67 4.28
C LEU A 78 0.48 -5.55 3.87
N LEU A 79 0.16 -5.46 2.58
CA LEU A 79 -1.24 -5.42 2.13
C LEU A 79 -1.99 -6.73 2.42
N LYS A 80 -1.33 -7.88 2.28
CA LYS A 80 -1.90 -9.18 2.69
C LYS A 80 -2.18 -9.24 4.19
N GLU A 81 -1.34 -8.61 5.02
CA GLU A 81 -1.60 -8.46 6.46
C GLU A 81 -2.76 -7.50 6.74
N VAL A 82 -2.84 -6.37 6.03
CA VAL A 82 -3.96 -5.41 6.15
C VAL A 82 -5.30 -6.12 5.94
N LEU A 83 -5.42 -6.97 4.92
CA LEU A 83 -6.66 -7.73 4.68
C LEU A 83 -7.07 -8.62 5.87
N LYS A 84 -6.12 -9.13 6.65
CA LYS A 84 -6.41 -9.94 7.85
C LYS A 84 -6.81 -9.09 9.06
N LEU A 85 -6.37 -7.83 9.08
CA LEU A 85 -6.52 -6.91 10.20
C LEU A 85 -7.69 -5.94 10.02
N ILE A 86 -8.19 -5.74 8.79
CA ILE A 86 -9.11 -4.65 8.47
C ILE A 86 -10.38 -4.63 9.34
N ASP A 87 -10.91 -5.82 9.68
CA ASP A 87 -12.10 -5.96 10.54
C ASP A 87 -11.77 -6.03 12.04
N LYS A 88 -10.57 -6.53 12.40
CA LYS A 88 -10.19 -6.84 13.80
C LYS A 88 -9.45 -5.68 14.46
N GLU A 89 -8.58 -5.04 13.72
CA GLU A 89 -7.67 -3.98 14.14
C GLU A 89 -7.59 -2.88 13.07
N PRO A 90 -8.68 -2.12 12.86
CA PRO A 90 -8.76 -1.12 11.79
C PRO A 90 -7.69 -0.01 11.91
N LYS A 91 -7.26 0.31 13.14
CA LYS A 91 -6.13 1.25 13.38
C LYS A 91 -4.83 0.71 12.81
N THR A 92 -4.47 -0.52 13.19
CA THR A 92 -3.26 -1.21 12.70
C THR A 92 -3.30 -1.36 11.18
N ALA A 93 -4.47 -1.72 10.62
CA ALA A 93 -4.68 -1.80 9.18
C ALA A 93 -4.45 -0.44 8.48
N TYR A 94 -5.00 0.64 9.03
CA TYR A 94 -4.80 1.99 8.51
C TYR A 94 -3.33 2.43 8.55
N GLU A 95 -2.62 2.17 9.65
CA GLU A 95 -1.18 2.45 9.75
C GLU A 95 -0.39 1.72 8.67
N LYS A 96 -0.64 0.42 8.52
CA LYS A 96 0.04 -0.40 7.50
C LYS A 96 -0.25 0.08 6.08
N ILE A 97 -1.48 0.49 5.77
CA ILE A 97 -1.79 1.08 4.45
C ILE A 97 -0.95 2.35 4.21
N LYS A 98 -0.90 3.26 5.20
CA LYS A 98 -0.11 4.50 5.09
C LYS A 98 1.40 4.22 4.97
N GLN A 99 1.88 3.19 5.65
CA GLN A 99 3.26 2.71 5.52
C GLN A 99 3.56 2.20 4.11
N VAL A 100 2.66 1.41 3.51
CA VAL A 100 2.79 0.93 2.12
C VAL A 100 2.79 2.10 1.13
N ILE A 101 1.90 3.07 1.29
CA ILE A 101 1.88 4.27 0.44
C ILE A 101 3.23 5.01 0.50
N LYS A 102 3.79 5.17 1.70
CA LYS A 102 5.11 5.81 1.89
C LYS A 102 6.22 5.01 1.20
N LEU A 103 6.20 3.68 1.30
CA LEU A 103 7.13 2.79 0.61
C LEU A 103 7.08 2.96 -0.91
N ILE A 104 5.89 2.88 -1.50
CA ILE A 104 5.70 2.95 -2.95
C ILE A 104 6.08 4.33 -3.49
N ARG A 105 5.74 5.41 -2.77
CA ARG A 105 6.15 6.76 -3.16
C ARG A 105 7.67 6.95 -3.11
N LYS A 106 8.38 6.26 -2.21
CA LYS A 106 9.85 6.27 -2.18
C LYS A 106 10.42 5.61 -3.43
N VAL A 107 9.90 4.44 -3.82
CA VAL A 107 10.32 3.72 -5.04
C VAL A 107 10.11 4.60 -6.28
N ARG A 108 8.93 5.19 -6.44
CA ARG A 108 8.61 6.09 -7.57
C ARG A 108 9.57 7.28 -7.71
N LYS A 109 10.10 7.82 -6.61
CA LYS A 109 11.07 8.93 -6.63
C LYS A 109 12.48 8.51 -7.05
N THR A 110 12.78 7.21 -7.00
CA THR A 110 14.10 6.64 -7.30
C THR A 110 14.14 5.92 -8.66
N SER A 111 12.98 5.67 -9.27
CA SER A 111 12.82 4.93 -10.55
C SER A 111 13.09 5.81 -11.77
#